data_AF-A0A2E2YTP0-F1
#
_entry.id   AF-A0A2E2YTP0-F1
#
_cell.length_a   1.000
_cell.length_b   1.000
_cell.length_c   1.000
_cell.angle_alpha   90.00
_cell.angle_beta   90.00
_cell.angle_gamma   90.00
#
_symmetry.space_group_name_H-M   'P 1'
#
loop_
_entity.id
_entity.type
_entity.pdbx_description
1 polymer ?
#
loop_
_entity_poly.entity_id
_entity_poly.type
_entity_poly.pdbx_seq_one_letter_code
_entity_poly.pdbx_strand_id
1 'polypeptide(L)'
;MADSRQMPALDMHQKLRALRQARGWSIRDMVPILKSADPQGLGKAAYTISRYELPPDHPKSLECSREVTLMFAEIYNVDPGWLLFSNPDDSSQSNDDLTMLLNSLDPDFKNSVIDLIKAHLLSKFNLGNAAKSVANGNTS
;
A
#
# COMPACT_ATOMS: atom_id res chain seq x y z
N MET A 1 6.29 -22.45 29.79
CA MET A 1 5.45 -21.31 29.39
C MET A 1 5.21 -21.48 27.90
N ALA A 2 3.95 -21.62 27.49
CA ALA A 2 3.63 -21.88 26.09
C ALA A 2 3.86 -20.60 25.26
N ASP A 3 4.52 -20.77 24.12
CA ASP A 3 4.71 -19.80 23.05
C ASP A 3 3.50 -18.88 22.88
N SER A 4 3.75 -17.58 23.04
CA SER A 4 2.89 -16.54 22.50
C SER A 4 2.83 -16.75 20.99
N ARG A 5 1.79 -17.46 20.54
CA ARG A 5 1.44 -17.77 19.15
C ARG A 5 1.99 -16.69 18.21
N GLN A 6 3.14 -16.96 17.59
CA GLN A 6 3.63 -16.15 16.48
C GLN A 6 2.56 -16.25 15.41
N MET A 7 1.68 -15.25 15.33
CA MET A 7 0.80 -15.11 14.17
C MET A 7 1.74 -15.03 12.97
N PRO A 8 1.61 -15.90 11.96
CA PRO A 8 2.49 -15.86 10.81
C PRO A 8 2.39 -14.46 10.19
N ALA A 9 3.55 -13.87 9.88
CA ALA A 9 3.63 -12.59 9.18
C ALA A 9 2.97 -12.78 7.80
N LEU A 10 1.70 -12.39 7.69
CA LEU A 10 0.95 -12.55 6.45
C LEU A 10 1.32 -11.43 5.50
N ASP A 11 1.67 -11.81 4.28
CA ASP A 11 1.88 -10.84 3.21
C ASP A 11 0.55 -10.20 2.78
N MET A 12 0.62 -9.02 2.18
CA MET A 12 -0.56 -8.23 1.76
C MET A 12 -1.60 -9.07 1.00
N HIS A 13 -1.18 -9.88 0.02
CA HIS A 13 -2.08 -10.73 -0.78
C HIS A 13 -2.82 -11.77 0.07
N GLN A 14 -2.16 -12.31 1.12
CA GLN A 14 -2.75 -13.24 2.08
C GLN A 14 -3.73 -12.51 3.00
N LYS A 15 -3.39 -11.31 3.45
CA LYS A 15 -4.27 -10.45 4.25
C LYS A 15 -5.54 -10.08 3.49
N LEU A 16 -5.44 -9.67 2.23
CA LEU A 16 -6.59 -9.36 1.37
C LEU A 16 -7.52 -10.57 1.22
N ARG A 17 -6.96 -11.76 0.93
CA ARG A 17 -7.72 -13.01 0.83
C ARG A 17 -8.41 -13.36 2.15
N ALA A 18 -7.70 -13.26 3.27
CA ALA A 18 -8.22 -13.57 4.59
C ALA A 18 -9.36 -12.61 4.98
N LEU A 19 -9.20 -11.30 4.75
CA LEU A 19 -10.23 -10.29 5.01
C LEU A 19 -11.50 -10.55 4.21
N ARG A 20 -11.36 -10.88 2.91
CA ARG A 20 -12.50 -11.23 2.07
C ARG A 20 -13.23 -12.47 2.59
N GLN A 21 -12.48 -13.53 2.92
CA GLN A 21 -13.02 -14.78 3.45
C GLN A 21 -13.72 -14.59 4.80
N ALA A 22 -13.15 -13.78 5.69
CA ALA A 22 -13.74 -13.47 7.00
C ALA A 22 -15.10 -12.75 6.87
N ARG A 23 -15.29 -11.95 5.82
CA ARG A 23 -16.58 -11.31 5.51
C ARG A 23 -17.54 -12.18 4.70
N GLY A 24 -17.13 -13.40 4.32
CA GLY A 24 -17.93 -14.31 3.50
C GLY A 24 -18.17 -13.81 2.08
N TRP A 25 -17.34 -12.90 1.57
CA TRP A 25 -17.53 -12.28 0.26
C TRP A 25 -16.89 -13.12 -0.85
N SER A 26 -17.59 -13.28 -1.97
CA SER A 26 -17.00 -13.75 -3.20
C SER A 26 -16.25 -12.62 -3.91
N ILE A 27 -15.37 -12.96 -4.86
CA ILE A 27 -14.74 -11.97 -5.74
C ILE A 27 -15.79 -11.15 -6.53
N ARG A 28 -16.95 -11.75 -6.83
CA ARG A 28 -18.04 -11.06 -7.52
C ARG A 28 -18.70 -10.00 -6.64
N ASP A 29 -18.84 -10.27 -5.34
CA ASP A 29 -19.43 -9.34 -4.36
C ASP A 29 -18.54 -8.12 -4.11
N MET A 30 -17.23 -8.28 -4.27
CA MET A 30 -16.25 -7.20 -4.15
C MET A 30 -16.33 -6.16 -5.30
N VAL A 31 -16.78 -6.55 -6.49
CA VAL A 31 -16.84 -5.67 -7.67
C VAL A 31 -17.68 -4.42 -7.45
N PRO A 32 -18.95 -4.48 -6.98
CA PRO A 32 -19.73 -3.28 -6.73
C PRO A 32 -19.15 -2.42 -5.61
N ILE A 33 -18.55 -3.03 -4.57
CA ILE A 33 -17.94 -2.32 -3.43
C ILE A 33 -16.72 -1.50 -3.87
N LEU A 34 -15.85 -2.11 -4.69
CA LEU A 34 -14.69 -1.41 -5.25
C LEU A 34 -15.11 -0.34 -6.25
N LYS A 35 -16.18 -0.55 -7.03
CA LYS A 35 -16.70 0.50 -7.94
C LYS A 35 -17.24 1.73 -7.19
N SER A 36 -17.80 1.56 -5.99
CA SER A 36 -18.20 2.70 -5.17
C SER A 36 -17.01 3.44 -4.56
N ALA A 37 -15.93 2.74 -4.23
CA ALA A 37 -14.71 3.33 -3.67
C ALA A 37 -13.77 3.91 -4.74
N ASP A 38 -13.87 3.45 -5.99
CA ASP A 38 -13.06 3.90 -7.13
C ASP A 38 -13.91 4.23 -8.37
N PRO A 39 -14.46 5.45 -8.42
CA PRO A 39 -15.23 5.92 -9.58
C PRO A 39 -14.38 6.00 -10.85
N GLN A 40 -13.07 6.27 -10.71
CA GLN A 40 -12.14 6.47 -11.82
C GLN A 40 -11.77 5.16 -12.51
N GLY A 41 -11.63 4.08 -11.74
CA GLY A 41 -11.79 2.71 -12.22
C GLY A 41 -10.53 1.92 -12.50
N LEU A 42 -9.50 2.15 -11.72
CA LEU A 42 -8.29 1.35 -11.71
C LEU A 42 -8.59 -0.10 -11.27
N GLY A 43 -9.62 -0.33 -10.45
CA GLY A 43 -10.02 -1.67 -9.94
C GLY A 43 -11.15 -2.41 -10.69
N LYS A 44 -11.59 -1.94 -11.87
CA LYS A 44 -12.95 -2.17 -12.42
C LYS A 44 -13.39 -3.61 -12.77
N ALA A 45 -12.53 -4.62 -12.75
CA ALA A 45 -12.92 -5.97 -13.18
C ALA A 45 -12.74 -7.05 -12.09
N ALA A 46 -13.70 -7.97 -12.00
CA ALA A 46 -13.64 -9.12 -11.09
C ALA A 46 -12.31 -9.90 -11.21
N TYR A 47 -11.77 -9.99 -12.42
CA TYR A 47 -10.50 -10.64 -12.68
C TYR A 47 -9.30 -9.87 -12.12
N THR A 48 -9.42 -8.58 -11.84
CA THR A 48 -8.36 -7.71 -11.30
C THR A 48 -8.25 -7.92 -9.79
N ILE A 49 -9.38 -8.03 -9.10
CA ILE A 49 -9.46 -8.23 -7.64
C ILE A 49 -8.76 -9.52 -7.25
N SER A 50 -9.07 -10.61 -7.95
CA SER A 50 -8.45 -11.91 -7.65
C SER A 50 -6.95 -11.91 -7.87
N ARG A 51 -6.41 -11.02 -8.72
CA ARG A 51 -4.97 -10.90 -8.98
C ARG A 51 -4.20 -10.24 -7.84
N TYR A 52 -4.82 -9.33 -7.07
CA TYR A 52 -4.23 -8.75 -5.87
C TYR A 52 -4.14 -9.77 -4.71
N GLU A 53 -4.95 -10.83 -4.75
CA GLU A 53 -4.90 -11.94 -3.79
C GLU A 53 -3.92 -13.06 -4.19
N LEU A 54 -3.23 -12.94 -5.34
CA LEU A 54 -2.24 -13.92 -5.78
C LEU A 54 -0.87 -13.59 -5.19
N PRO A 55 -0.04 -14.62 -4.92
CA PRO A 55 1.31 -14.39 -4.44
C PRO A 55 2.16 -13.69 -5.52
N PRO A 56 3.22 -12.94 -5.15
CA PRO A 56 3.99 -12.10 -6.09
C PRO A 56 4.69 -12.88 -7.21
N ASP A 57 5.00 -14.15 -6.95
CA ASP A 57 5.62 -15.09 -7.91
C ASP A 57 4.63 -15.60 -8.97
N HIS A 58 3.32 -15.41 -8.77
CA HIS A 58 2.32 -15.84 -9.72
C HIS A 58 2.30 -14.93 -10.96
N PRO A 59 2.31 -15.48 -12.19
CA PRO A 59 2.48 -14.70 -13.45
C PRO A 59 1.35 -13.71 -13.75
N LYS A 60 0.22 -13.84 -13.05
CA LYS A 60 -0.94 -12.94 -13.16
C LYS A 60 -1.11 -12.03 -11.95
N SER A 61 -0.21 -12.10 -10.97
CA SER A 61 -0.28 -11.26 -9.79
C SER A 61 -0.22 -9.79 -10.18
N LEU A 62 -0.94 -8.96 -9.42
CA LEU A 62 -0.88 -7.52 -9.56
C LEU A 62 -0.34 -6.94 -8.27
N GLU A 63 0.61 -6.02 -8.40
CA GLU A 63 1.07 -5.20 -7.31
C GLU A 63 -0.01 -4.16 -6.96
N CYS A 64 -0.30 -3.98 -5.67
CA CYS A 64 -1.20 -2.95 -5.22
C CYS A 64 -0.48 -1.60 -5.26
N SER A 65 -0.92 -0.69 -6.13
CA SER A 65 -0.50 0.71 -6.03
C SER A 65 -0.96 1.32 -4.70
N ARG A 66 -0.38 2.46 -4.32
CA ARG A 66 -0.76 3.18 -3.10
C ARG A 66 -2.27 3.44 -3.02
N GLU A 67 -2.85 3.88 -4.13
CA GLU A 67 -4.28 4.22 -4.25
C GLU A 67 -5.15 2.97 -4.03
N VAL A 68 -4.75 1.85 -4.62
CA VAL A 68 -5.45 0.56 -4.47
C VAL A 68 -5.34 0.03 -3.03
N THR A 69 -4.17 0.18 -2.40
CA THR A 69 -3.96 -0.18 -0.99
C THR A 69 -4.88 0.62 -0.07
N LEU A 70 -4.94 1.95 -0.25
CA LEU A 70 -5.81 2.82 0.56
C LEU A 70 -7.29 2.45 0.40
N MET A 71 -7.70 2.13 -0.83
CA MET A 71 -9.06 1.70 -1.11
C MET A 71 -9.42 0.37 -0.44
N PHE A 72 -8.52 -0.62 -0.47
CA PHE A 72 -8.74 -1.87 0.26
C PHE A 72 -8.76 -1.65 1.77
N ALA A 73 -7.87 -0.80 2.29
CA ALA A 73 -7.84 -0.44 3.71
C ALA A 73 -9.17 0.18 4.16
N GLU A 74 -9.72 1.10 3.37
CA GLU A 74 -11.03 1.71 3.60
C GLU A 74 -12.17 0.68 3.56
N ILE A 75 -12.24 -0.14 2.50
CA ILE A 75 -13.28 -1.18 2.34
C ILE A 75 -13.28 -2.15 3.51
N TYR A 76 -12.10 -2.58 3.94
CA TYR A 76 -11.95 -3.54 5.03
C TYR A 76 -11.90 -2.90 6.42
N ASN A 77 -11.91 -1.56 6.49
CA ASN A 77 -11.77 -0.79 7.73
C ASN A 77 -10.54 -1.25 8.54
N VAL A 78 -9.38 -1.31 7.88
CA VAL A 78 -8.09 -1.67 8.46
C VAL A 78 -7.08 -0.56 8.23
N ASP A 79 -6.03 -0.53 9.05
CA ASP A 79 -4.92 0.40 8.85
C ASP A 79 -4.15 0.07 7.55
N PRO A 80 -3.86 1.06 6.68
CA PRO A 80 -3.11 0.84 5.45
C PRO A 80 -1.68 0.32 5.68
N GLY A 81 -1.03 0.73 6.76
CA GLY A 81 0.30 0.26 7.14
C GLY A 81 0.28 -1.22 7.51
N TRP A 82 -0.68 -1.65 8.33
CA TRP A 82 -0.88 -3.06 8.64
C TRP A 82 -1.11 -3.90 7.38
N LEU A 83 -1.83 -3.36 6.40
CA LEU A 83 -2.08 -4.07 5.14
C LEU A 83 -0.79 -4.25 4.32
N LEU A 84 0.11 -3.26 4.33
CA LEU A 84 1.36 -3.24 3.58
C LEU A 84 2.48 -4.07 4.23
N PHE A 85 2.67 -3.95 5.55
CA PHE A 85 3.83 -4.52 6.24
C PHE A 85 3.52 -5.90 6.79
N SER A 86 4.31 -6.91 6.41
CA SER A 86 4.11 -8.30 6.84
C SER A 86 4.22 -8.47 8.36
N ASN A 87 5.08 -7.70 9.03
CA ASN A 87 5.15 -7.62 10.49
C ASN A 87 4.48 -6.36 11.05
N PRO A 88 3.69 -6.48 12.13
CA PRO A 88 3.14 -5.32 12.84
C PRO A 88 4.24 -4.45 13.47
N ASP A 89 5.37 -5.05 13.87
CA ASP A 89 6.51 -4.34 14.49
C ASP A 89 7.31 -3.49 13.49
N ASP A 90 7.24 -3.78 12.18
CA ASP A 90 7.85 -2.96 11.14
C ASP A 90 7.15 -1.60 11.01
N SER A 91 5.89 -1.51 11.46
CA SER A 91 5.07 -0.30 11.35
C SER A 91 5.16 0.63 12.57
N SER A 92 5.51 0.10 13.74
CA SER A 92 5.32 0.76 15.03
C SER A 92 6.56 1.49 15.54
N GLN A 93 7.74 0.86 15.50
CA GLN A 93 8.86 1.36 16.29
C GLN A 93 9.60 2.57 15.69
N SER A 94 9.54 2.74 14.37
CA SER A 94 10.12 3.90 13.67
C SER A 94 9.16 5.07 13.49
N ASN A 95 7.85 4.83 13.61
CA ASN A 95 6.83 5.83 13.29
C ASN A 95 6.29 6.55 14.51
N ASP A 96 6.37 5.98 15.72
CA ASP A 96 5.77 6.62 16.90
C ASP A 96 6.50 7.92 17.27
N ASP A 97 7.83 7.93 17.28
CA ASP A 97 8.62 9.14 17.55
C ASP A 97 8.46 10.19 16.46
N LEU A 98 8.43 9.77 15.19
CA LEU A 98 8.21 10.67 14.05
C LEU A 98 6.79 11.23 14.05
N THR A 99 5.78 10.40 14.32
CA THR A 99 4.38 10.80 14.44
C THR A 99 4.20 11.75 15.61
N MET A 100 4.83 11.48 16.76
CA MET A 100 4.79 12.35 17.93
C MET A 100 5.47 13.69 17.65
N LEU A 101 6.64 13.68 17.00
CA LEU A 101 7.34 14.87 16.55
C LEU A 101 6.45 15.68 15.59
N LEU A 102 5.95 15.06 14.53
CA LEU A 102 5.06 15.69 13.54
C LEU A 102 3.77 16.21 14.18
N ASN A 103 3.26 15.54 15.20
CA ASN A 103 2.07 15.98 15.93
C ASN A 103 2.34 17.19 16.84
N SER A 104 3.56 17.32 17.36
CA SER A 104 4.00 18.45 18.17
C SER A 104 4.31 19.72 17.37
N LEU A 105 4.44 19.62 16.05
CA LEU A 105 4.69 20.77 15.18
C LEU A 105 3.44 21.64 15.02
N ASP A 106 3.66 22.94 14.90
CA ASP A 106 2.61 23.90 14.55
C ASP A 106 2.05 23.58 13.14
N PRO A 107 0.73 23.71 12.88
CA PRO A 107 0.14 23.44 11.57
C PRO A 107 0.85 24.08 10.37
N ASP A 108 1.33 25.32 10.51
CA ASP A 108 2.05 26.02 9.43
C ASP A 108 3.41 25.38 9.15
N PHE A 109 4.07 24.88 10.21
CA PHE A 109 5.33 24.18 10.10
C PHE A 109 5.15 22.75 9.57
N LYS A 110 4.04 22.07 9.88
CA LYS A 110 3.69 20.78 9.26
C LYS A 110 3.56 20.91 7.75
N ASN A 111 2.88 21.95 7.27
CA ASN A 111 2.75 22.21 5.84
C ASN A 111 4.11 22.42 5.16
N SER A 112 5.01 23.15 5.82
CA SER A 112 6.39 23.36 5.35
C SER A 112 7.20 22.06 5.29
N VAL A 113 7.07 21.18 6.29
CA VAL A 113 7.70 19.86 6.30
C VAL A 113 7.14 18.96 5.20
N ILE A 114 5.83 18.97 5.01
CA ILE A 114 5.16 18.23 3.93
C ILE A 114 5.69 18.68 2.56
N ASP A 115 5.82 19.99 2.34
CA ASP A 115 6.30 20.53 1.08
C ASP A 115 7.79 20.24 0.83
N LEU A 116 8.61 20.24 1.90
CA LEU A 116 10.00 19.80 1.84
C LEU A 116 10.12 18.32 1.46
N ILE A 117 9.29 17.46 2.07
CA ILE A 117 9.25 16.02 1.75
C ILE A 117 8.83 15.80 0.29
N LYS A 118 7.77 16.48 -0.17
CA LYS A 118 7.32 16.42 -1.58
C LYS A 118 8.43 16.85 -2.54
N ALA A 119 9.10 17.96 -2.28
CA ALA A 119 10.19 18.46 -3.11
C ALA A 119 11.36 17.47 -3.18
N HIS A 120 11.70 16.85 -2.05
CA HIS A 120 12.77 15.84 -1.99
C HIS A 120 12.43 14.57 -2.77
N LEU A 121 11.18 14.09 -2.68
CA LEU A 121 10.71 12.92 -3.43
C LEU A 121 10.67 13.18 -4.94
N LEU A 122 10.19 14.37 -5.35
CA LEU A 122 10.20 14.80 -6.75
C LEU A 122 11.63 14.93 -7.31
N SER A 123 12.56 15.46 -6.52
CA SER A 123 13.97 15.58 -6.90
C SER A 123 14.60 14.20 -7.16
N LYS A 124 14.38 13.22 -6.27
CA LYS A 124 14.87 11.84 -6.46
C LYS A 124 14.25 11.14 -7.66
N PHE A 125 12.97 11.36 -7.93
CA PHE A 125 12.29 10.82 -9.11
C PHE A 125 12.89 11.37 -10.42
N ASN A 126 13.15 12.68 -10.47
CA ASN A 126 13.76 13.33 -11.63
C ASN A 126 15.21 12.89 -11.85
N LEU A 127 15.99 12.70 -10.77
CA LEU A 127 17.36 12.16 -10.84
C LEU A 127 17.38 10.71 -11.35
N GLY A 128 16.43 9.87 -10.91
CA GLY A 128 16.29 8.50 -11.38
C GLY A 128 15.89 8.40 -12.86
N ASN A 129 15.02 9.30 -13.33
CA ASN A 129 14.64 9.38 -14.74
C ASN A 129 15.76 9.93 -15.63
N ALA A 130 16.53 10.91 -15.15
CA ALA A 130 17.70 11.42 -15.84
C ALA A 130 18.79 10.34 -15.98
N ALA A 131 19.04 9.55 -14.94
CA ALA A 131 20.00 8.45 -14.99
C ALA A 131 19.60 7.33 -15.97
N LYS A 132 18.31 6.98 -16.05
CA LYS A 132 17.79 6.01 -17.03
C LYS A 132 17.82 6.52 -18.47
N SER A 133 17.58 7.82 -18.67
CA SER A 133 17.66 8.47 -19.99
C SER A 133 19.08 8.44 -20.56
N VAL A 134 20.09 8.68 -19.73
CA VAL A 134 21.51 8.65 -20.14
C VAL A 134 21.97 7.22 -20.45
N ALA A 135 21.49 6.20 -19.73
CA ALA A 135 21.84 4.80 -19.98
C ALA A 135 21.30 4.26 -21.33
N ASN A 136 20.18 4.77 -21.83
CA ASN A 136 19.61 4.38 -23.13
C ASN A 136 20.09 5.26 -24.31
N GLY A 137 20.89 6.29 -24.06
CA GLY A 137 21.30 7.28 -25.07
C GLY A 137 22.59 6.97 -25.81
N ASN A 138 23.30 5.87 -25.51
CA ASN A 138 24.65 5.63 -26.03
C ASN A 138 24.84 4.25 -26.72
N THR A 139 23.82 3.81 -27.47
CA THR A 139 23.97 2.77 -28.49
C THR A 139 23.54 3.34 -29.84
N SER A 140 24.44 4.06 -30.50
CA SER A 140 24.49 4.28 -31.95
C SER A 140 25.91 4.63 -32.36
#